data_AF-A0A941ZR90-F1
#
_entry.id   AF-A0A941ZR90-F1
#
_cell.length_a   1.000
_cell.length_b   1.000
_cell.length_c   1.000
_cell.angle_alpha   90.00
_cell.angle_beta   90.00
_cell.angle_gamma   90.00
#
_symmetry.space_group_name_H-M   'P 1'
#
loop_
_entity.id
_entity.type
_entity.pdbx_description
1 polymer ?
#
loop_
_entity_poly.entity_id
_entity_poly.type
_entity_poly.pdbx_seq_one_letter_code
_entity_poly.pdbx_strand_id
1 'polypeptide(L)'
;MTTAILPDGVEILGEIPPAYAEILSPKAIAFVAKLARKFEAQRRDLMARRAKRQAEFDAGQLPDFLAETRHVRDSDWSIASVPADLQDRRVEITGPVDRKMIINALNSGASVFMADFEDSNSPTWENVVLGH
;
A
#
# COMPACT_ATOMS: atom_id res chain seq x y z
N MET A 1 24.94 -20.04 7.35
CA MET A 1 23.86 -19.05 7.21
C MET A 1 24.24 -17.86 8.05
N THR A 2 24.63 -16.74 7.44
CA THR A 2 24.89 -15.50 8.16
C THR A 2 23.55 -14.99 8.67
N THR A 3 23.31 -15.09 9.98
CA THR A 3 22.15 -14.47 10.61
C THR A 3 22.27 -12.97 10.37
N ALA A 4 21.50 -12.43 9.43
CA ALA A 4 21.45 -11.01 9.19
C ALA A 4 21.01 -10.35 10.50
N ILE A 5 21.78 -9.36 10.97
CA ILE A 5 21.41 -8.60 12.17
C ILE A 5 20.15 -7.81 11.82
N LEU A 6 19.02 -8.23 12.38
CA LEU A 6 17.75 -7.52 12.23
C LEU A 6 17.77 -6.24 13.08
N PRO A 7 17.05 -5.18 12.67
CA PRO A 7 16.88 -4.00 13.51
C PRO A 7 16.22 -4.36 14.86
N ASP A 8 16.54 -3.62 15.92
CA ASP A 8 15.99 -3.87 17.26
C ASP A 8 14.46 -4.00 17.27
N GLY A 9 13.95 -5.06 17.91
CA GLY A 9 12.51 -5.32 17.99
C GLY A 9 11.85 -5.75 16.68
N VAL A 10 12.64 -6.16 15.67
CA VAL A 10 12.15 -6.77 14.44
C VAL A 10 12.39 -8.28 14.48
N GLU A 11 11.35 -9.03 14.14
CA GLU A 11 11.37 -10.47 13.97
C GLU A 11 10.76 -10.82 12.60
N ILE A 12 11.36 -11.79 11.91
CA ILE A 12 10.80 -12.36 10.68
C ILE A 12 10.36 -13.78 10.99
N LEU A 13 9.05 -14.01 10.98
CA LEU A 13 8.44 -15.30 11.30
C LEU A 13 8.33 -16.24 10.09
N GLY A 14 8.39 -15.69 8.87
CA GLY A 14 8.36 -16.45 7.63
C GLY A 14 9.73 -17.02 7.26
N GLU A 15 9.73 -18.08 6.45
CA GLU A 15 10.98 -18.64 5.91
C GLU A 15 11.68 -17.64 4.99
N ILE A 16 13.01 -17.60 5.05
CA ILE A 16 13.86 -16.75 4.19
C ILE A 16 14.77 -17.65 3.36
N PRO A 17 14.26 -18.26 2.27
CA PRO A 17 15.10 -18.94 1.31
C PRO A 17 16.08 -17.94 0.66
N PRO A 18 17.20 -18.40 0.07
CA PRO A 18 18.18 -17.52 -0.57
C PRO A 18 17.59 -16.57 -1.62
N ALA A 19 16.51 -16.98 -2.30
CA ALA A 19 15.80 -16.16 -3.28
C ALA A 19 15.21 -14.87 -2.68
N TYR A 20 14.94 -14.82 -1.38
CA TYR A 20 14.35 -13.64 -0.73
C TYR A 20 15.40 -12.65 -0.24
N ALA A 21 16.69 -13.00 -0.25
CA ALA A 21 17.75 -12.19 0.34
C ALA A 21 17.92 -10.83 -0.34
N GLU A 22 17.58 -10.73 -1.63
CA GLU A 22 17.61 -9.47 -2.39
C GLU A 22 16.52 -8.50 -1.92
N ILE A 23 15.30 -9.02 -1.73
CA ILE A 23 14.13 -8.25 -1.28
C ILE A 23 14.24 -7.93 0.22
N LEU A 24 14.49 -8.94 1.03
CA LEU A 24 14.63 -8.84 2.50
C LEU A 24 16.07 -8.52 2.90
N SER A 25 16.70 -7.59 2.18
CA SER A 25 18.04 -7.11 2.53
C SER A 25 18.03 -6.38 3.88
N PRO A 26 19.15 -6.35 4.63
CA PRO A 26 19.21 -5.65 5.90
C PRO A 26 18.82 -4.17 5.81
N LYS A 27 19.14 -3.51 4.68
CA LYS A 27 18.77 -2.11 4.43
C LYS A 27 17.26 -1.94 4.21
N ALA A 28 16.64 -2.84 3.44
CA ALA A 28 15.19 -2.82 3.21
C ALA A 28 14.43 -3.06 4.52
N ILE A 29 14.84 -4.06 5.32
CA ILE A 29 14.23 -4.36 6.62
C ILE A 29 14.38 -3.16 7.57
N ALA A 30 15.57 -2.55 7.64
CA ALA A 30 15.78 -1.35 8.46
C ALA A 30 14.90 -0.18 8.03
N PHE A 31 14.66 -0.01 6.73
CA PHE A 31 13.78 1.02 6.21
C PHE A 31 12.32 0.77 6.58
N VAL A 32 11.82 -0.46 6.39
CA VAL A 32 10.44 -0.83 6.80
C VAL A 32 10.26 -0.67 8.31
N ALA A 33 11.24 -1.07 9.12
CA ALA A 33 11.23 -0.85 10.57
C ALA A 33 11.12 0.64 10.94
N LYS A 34 11.84 1.52 10.22
CA LYS A 34 11.75 2.97 10.41
C LYS A 34 10.35 3.50 10.07
N LEU A 35 9.73 3.02 8.99
CA LEU A 35 8.36 3.40 8.62
C LEU A 35 7.35 2.94 9.68
N ALA A 36 7.41 1.67 10.10
CA ALA A 36 6.51 1.12 11.10
C ALA A 36 6.59 1.90 12.43
N ARG A 37 7.81 2.16 12.93
CA ARG A 37 8.02 2.94 14.16
C ARG A 37 7.47 4.36 14.06
N LYS A 38 7.57 4.99 12.88
CA LYS A 38 7.10 6.36 12.66
C LYS A 38 5.58 6.46 12.54
N PHE A 39 4.93 5.49 11.89
CA PHE A 39 3.54 5.66 11.45
C PHE A 39 2.52 4.71 12.11
N GLU A 40 2.94 3.65 12.80
CA GLU A 40 2.01 2.64 13.35
C GLU A 40 1.06 3.20 14.40
N ALA A 41 1.53 4.12 15.26
CA ALA A 41 0.68 4.76 16.27
C ALA A 41 -0.49 5.53 15.62
N GLN A 42 -0.20 6.30 14.56
CA GLN A 42 -1.23 7.03 13.81
C GLN A 42 -2.16 6.09 13.05
N ARG A 43 -1.64 5.01 12.46
CA ARG A 43 -2.47 3.99 11.80
C ARG A 43 -3.49 3.39 12.78
N ARG A 44 -3.07 3.04 14.00
CA ARG A 44 -3.96 2.51 15.05
C ARG A 44 -5.02 3.53 15.49
N ASP A 45 -4.63 4.79 15.68
CA ASP A 45 -5.57 5.86 16.01
C ASP A 45 -6.64 6.03 14.91
N LEU A 46 -6.23 6.03 13.63
CA LEU A 46 -7.18 6.09 12.51
C LEU A 46 -8.13 4.88 12.47
N MET A 47 -7.66 3.67 12.78
CA MET A 47 -8.52 2.49 12.88
C MET A 47 -9.54 2.61 14.03
N ALA A 48 -9.13 3.13 15.19
CA ALA A 48 -10.05 3.42 16.29
C ALA A 48 -11.09 4.48 15.91
N ARG A 49 -10.70 5.53 15.18
CA ARG A 49 -11.62 6.55 14.65
C ARG A 49 -12.64 5.96 13.67
N ARG A 50 -12.26 4.98 12.84
CA ARG A 50 -13.20 4.27 11.96
C ARG A 50 -14.30 3.58 12.77
N ALA A 51 -13.93 2.85 13.83
CA ALA A 51 -14.91 2.18 14.70
C ALA A 51 -15.84 3.18 15.40
N LYS A 52 -15.29 4.30 15.90
CA LYS A 52 -16.10 5.38 16.49
C LYS A 52 -17.09 5.97 15.48
N ARG A 53 -16.62 6.27 14.27
CA ARG A 53 -17.47 6.86 13.22
C ARG A 53 -18.57 5.89 12.78
N GLN A 54 -18.28 4.60 12.72
CA GLN A 54 -19.30 3.58 12.46
C GLN A 54 -20.38 3.57 13.55
N ALA A 55 -20.00 3.64 14.84
CA ALA A 55 -20.98 3.70 15.93
C ALA A 55 -21.88 4.95 15.88
N GLU A 56 -21.36 6.09 15.41
CA GLU A 56 -22.16 7.29 15.15
C GLU A 56 -23.18 7.06 14.02
N PHE A 57 -22.78 6.34 12.96
CA PHE A 57 -23.69 5.97 11.88
C PHE A 57 -24.78 4.99 12.33
N ASP A 58 -24.40 3.98 13.12
CA ASP A 58 -25.34 3.00 13.68
C ASP A 58 -26.36 3.67 14.61
N ALA A 59 -26.00 4.79 15.24
CA ALA A 59 -26.89 5.63 16.06
C ALA A 59 -27.80 6.55 15.22
N GLY A 60 -27.79 6.43 13.89
CA GLY A 60 -28.69 7.14 12.97
C GLY A 60 -28.11 8.41 12.35
N GLN A 61 -26.83 8.75 12.60
CA GLN A 61 -26.18 9.80 11.82
C GLN A 61 -25.94 9.31 10.40
N LEU A 62 -26.29 10.11 9.39
CA LEU A 62 -25.95 9.80 8.00
C LEU A 62 -24.69 10.55 7.58
N PRO A 63 -23.87 9.99 6.66
CA PRO A 63 -22.77 10.73 6.06
C PRO A 63 -23.25 11.97 5.31
N ASP A 64 -22.54 13.08 5.48
CA ASP A 64 -22.74 14.32 4.72
C ASP A 64 -21.40 15.08 4.62
N PHE A 65 -21.35 16.11 3.78
CA PHE A 65 -20.19 16.98 3.65
C PHE A 65 -19.88 17.70 4.97
N LEU A 66 -18.63 17.63 5.40
CA LEU A 66 -18.18 18.33 6.61
C LEU A 66 -18.25 19.85 6.41
N ALA A 67 -18.86 20.54 7.37
CA ALA A 67 -18.96 22.00 7.37
C ALA A 67 -17.58 22.66 7.56
N GLU A 68 -16.73 22.09 8.42
CA GLU A 68 -15.40 22.61 8.76
C GLU A 68 -14.44 22.67 7.56
N THR A 69 -14.60 21.79 6.56
CA THR A 69 -13.78 21.76 5.35
C THR A 69 -14.42 22.45 4.15
N ARG A 70 -15.53 23.20 4.34
CA ARG A 70 -16.16 23.96 3.24
C ARG A 70 -15.18 24.91 2.56
N HIS A 71 -14.37 25.61 3.33
CA HIS A 71 -13.38 26.56 2.81
C HIS A 71 -12.38 25.92 1.83
N VAL A 72 -12.05 24.63 1.98
CA VAL A 72 -11.18 23.91 1.04
C VAL A 72 -11.91 23.65 -0.28
N ARG A 73 -13.18 23.26 -0.21
CA ARG A 73 -14.00 22.94 -1.41
C ARG A 73 -14.35 24.17 -2.22
N ASP A 74 -14.51 25.32 -1.55
CA ASP A 74 -14.89 26.58 -2.17
C ASP A 74 -13.68 27.45 -2.57
N SER A 75 -12.45 26.94 -2.40
CA SER A 75 -11.21 27.66 -2.71
C SER A 75 -10.59 27.24 -4.04
N ASP A 76 -9.90 28.18 -4.70
CA ASP A 76 -9.17 27.93 -5.94
C ASP A 76 -7.81 27.30 -5.65
N TRP A 77 -7.70 25.98 -5.80
CA TRP A 77 -6.44 25.24 -5.73
C TRP A 77 -6.44 24.06 -6.69
N SER A 78 -5.25 23.55 -6.98
CA SER A 78 -5.05 22.33 -7.76
C SER A 78 -4.03 21.43 -7.08
N ILE A 79 -4.03 20.15 -7.44
CA ILE A 79 -2.94 19.24 -7.08
C ILE A 79 -1.60 19.70 -7.69
N ALA A 80 -0.51 19.09 -7.25
CA ALA A 80 0.80 19.25 -7.89
C ALA A 80 0.78 18.75 -9.35
N SER A 81 1.76 19.19 -10.15
CA SER A 81 1.88 18.80 -11.57
C SER A 81 1.93 17.29 -11.76
N VAL A 82 1.12 16.78 -12.69
CA VAL A 82 1.07 15.35 -13.02
C VAL A 82 2.25 14.97 -13.94
N PRO A 83 3.07 13.97 -13.57
CA PRO A 83 4.14 13.43 -14.42
C PRO A 83 3.65 13.03 -15.81
N ALA A 84 4.52 13.16 -16.83
CA ALA A 84 4.14 12.98 -18.24
C ALA A 84 3.58 11.58 -18.56
N ASP A 85 4.12 10.54 -17.92
CA ASP A 85 3.68 9.15 -18.03
C ASP A 85 2.31 8.87 -17.38
N LEU A 86 1.83 9.76 -16.51
CA LEU A 86 0.51 9.67 -15.87
C LEU A 86 -0.55 10.58 -16.49
N GLN A 87 -0.23 11.30 -17.56
CA GLN A 87 -1.19 12.18 -18.25
C GLN A 87 -2.18 11.40 -19.13
N ASP A 88 -1.78 10.24 -19.66
CA ASP A 88 -2.64 9.35 -20.45
C ASP A 88 -2.90 8.04 -19.71
N ARG A 89 -4.08 7.94 -19.10
CA ARG A 89 -4.55 6.77 -18.31
C ARG A 89 -5.86 6.22 -18.86
N ARG A 90 -6.06 6.30 -20.18
CA ARG A 90 -7.35 5.99 -20.85
C ARG A 90 -7.85 4.56 -20.61
N VAL A 91 -6.93 3.61 -20.45
CA VAL A 91 -7.22 2.21 -20.11
C VAL A 91 -6.17 1.74 -19.11
N GLU A 92 -6.64 1.20 -17.98
CA GLU A 92 -5.79 0.59 -16.97
C GLU A 92 -6.19 -0.87 -16.79
N ILE A 93 -5.19 -1.74 -16.73
CA ILE A 93 -5.38 -3.15 -16.39
C ILE A 93 -4.95 -3.36 -14.94
N THR A 94 -5.67 -4.20 -14.20
CA THR A 94 -5.32 -4.62 -12.84
C THR A 94 -5.04 -6.12 -12.83
N GLY A 95 -4.19 -6.56 -11.91
CA GLY A 95 -3.88 -7.98 -11.77
C GLY A 95 -2.83 -8.27 -10.71
N PRO A 96 -2.72 -9.54 -10.30
CA PRO A 96 -1.83 -9.94 -9.22
C PRO A 96 -0.37 -9.79 -9.65
N VAL A 97 0.51 -9.81 -8.65
CA VAL A 97 1.97 -9.76 -8.81
C VAL A 97 2.62 -11.09 -9.19
N ASP A 98 1.85 -12.05 -9.70
CA ASP A 98 2.39 -13.26 -10.29
C ASP A 98 3.23 -12.94 -11.53
N ARG A 99 4.40 -13.58 -11.67
CA ARG A 99 5.36 -13.30 -12.74
C ARG A 99 4.75 -13.33 -14.14
N LYS A 100 3.90 -14.32 -14.44
CA LYS A 100 3.29 -14.44 -15.77
C LYS A 100 2.26 -13.34 -15.98
N MET A 101 1.49 -13.02 -14.94
CA MET A 101 0.49 -11.95 -14.98
C MET A 101 1.12 -10.56 -15.15
N ILE A 102 2.24 -10.27 -14.47
CA ILE A 102 3.01 -9.04 -14.68
C ILE A 102 3.39 -8.88 -16.16
N ILE A 103 3.96 -9.94 -16.77
CA ILE A 103 4.37 -9.92 -18.19
C ILE A 103 3.16 -9.68 -19.11
N ASN A 104 2.06 -10.39 -18.89
CA ASN A 104 0.87 -10.26 -19.73
C ASN A 104 0.24 -8.86 -19.60
N ALA A 105 0.15 -8.33 -18.39
CA ALA A 105 -0.46 -7.03 -18.13
C ALA A 105 0.36 -5.90 -18.74
N LEU A 106 1.68 -5.91 -18.58
CA LEU A 106 2.58 -4.93 -19.20
C LEU A 106 2.56 -4.96 -20.73
N ASN A 107 2.27 -6.12 -21.34
CA ASN A 107 2.18 -6.29 -22.80
C ASN A 107 0.75 -6.15 -23.35
N SER A 108 -0.23 -5.80 -22.52
CA SER A 108 -1.65 -5.78 -22.91
C SER A 108 -2.04 -4.65 -23.86
N GLY A 109 -1.21 -3.61 -23.98
CA GLY A 109 -1.54 -2.36 -24.67
C GLY A 109 -2.36 -1.38 -23.83
N ALA A 110 -2.65 -1.68 -22.56
CA ALA A 110 -3.18 -0.71 -21.61
C ALA A 110 -2.15 0.39 -21.34
N SER A 111 -2.63 1.59 -20.99
CA SER A 111 -1.77 2.73 -20.64
C SER A 111 -1.06 2.53 -19.31
N VAL A 112 -1.73 1.85 -18.36
CA VAL A 112 -1.23 1.60 -17.01
C VAL A 112 -1.54 0.17 -16.61
N PHE A 113 -0.63 -0.43 -15.84
CA PHE A 113 -0.87 -1.66 -15.10
C PHE A 113 -0.78 -1.39 -13.60
N MET A 114 -1.85 -1.68 -12.86
CA MET A 114 -1.84 -1.71 -11.40
C MET A 114 -1.49 -3.12 -10.93
N ALA A 115 -0.22 -3.33 -10.57
CA ALA A 115 0.26 -4.55 -9.95
C ALA A 115 -0.24 -4.63 -8.50
N ASP A 116 -1.05 -5.64 -8.22
CA ASP A 116 -1.89 -5.65 -7.03
C ASP A 116 -1.39 -6.64 -5.96
N PHE A 117 -1.26 -6.11 -4.74
CA PHE A 117 -0.97 -6.85 -3.50
C PHE A 117 -2.18 -6.93 -2.56
N GLU A 118 -3.32 -6.38 -2.97
CA GLU A 118 -4.56 -6.31 -2.21
C GLU A 118 -5.60 -7.32 -2.76
N ASP A 119 -6.77 -6.87 -3.22
CA ASP A 119 -7.94 -7.73 -3.38
C ASP A 119 -7.78 -8.86 -4.41
N SER A 120 -6.94 -8.70 -5.44
CA SER A 120 -6.70 -9.75 -6.43
C SER A 120 -5.55 -10.71 -6.08
N ASN A 121 -4.84 -10.48 -4.97
CA ASN A 121 -3.70 -11.28 -4.54
C ASN A 121 -3.96 -11.97 -3.19
N SER A 122 -3.86 -13.31 -3.15
CA SER A 122 -3.82 -14.01 -1.87
C SER A 122 -2.51 -13.65 -1.13
N PRO A 123 -2.55 -13.05 0.07
CA PRO A 123 -1.37 -12.48 0.72
C PRO A 123 -0.56 -13.55 1.48
N THR A 124 -0.21 -14.65 0.80
CA THR A 124 0.75 -15.62 1.34
C THR A 124 2.13 -14.97 1.45
N TRP A 125 2.96 -15.42 2.40
CA TRP A 125 4.32 -14.90 2.55
C TRP A 125 5.12 -14.98 1.24
N GLU A 126 4.97 -16.08 0.51
CA GLU A 126 5.57 -16.28 -0.81
C GLU A 126 5.08 -15.28 -1.84
N ASN A 127 3.76 -15.10 -2.00
CA ASN A 127 3.22 -14.18 -3.00
C ASN A 127 3.64 -12.72 -2.73
N VAL A 128 3.68 -12.31 -1.46
CA VAL A 128 4.07 -10.94 -1.11
C VAL A 128 5.55 -10.71 -1.36
N VAL A 129 6.43 -11.64 -0.97
CA VAL A 129 7.87 -11.46 -1.14
C VAL A 129 8.29 -11.63 -2.59
N LEU A 130 7.77 -12.61 -3.32
CA LEU A 130 8.10 -12.83 -4.74
C LEU A 130 7.48 -11.81 -5.70
N GLY A 131 6.46 -11.07 -5.26
CA GLY A 131 5.88 -9.99 -6.04
C GLY A 131 6.73 -8.71 -6.09
N HIS A 132 7.73 -8.58 -5.22
CA HIS A 132 8.70 -7.48 -5.20
C HIS A 132 9.91 -7.81 -6.07
#